data_AF-A0AAU0PFM1-F1
#
_entry.id   AF-A0AAU0PFM1-F1
#
_cell.length_a   1.000
_cell.length_b   1.000
_cell.length_c   1.000
_cell.angle_alpha   90.00
_cell.angle_beta   90.00
_cell.angle_gamma   90.00
#
_symmetry.space_group_name_H-M   'P 1'
#
loop_
_entity.id
_entity.type
_entity.pdbx_description
1 polymer ?
#
loop_
_entity_poly.entity_id
_entity_poly.type
_entity_poly.pdbx_seq_one_letter_code
_entity_poly.pdbx_strand_id
1 'polypeptide(L)'
;MKKIIASCALLCGASLLADTTMCFKENHPSMATIETVPLNGGACGGKYSINDMKKKGWVVDDIKINGSSYIYILKTQDHGKTMAGVAPSGISQEQMEANILAKLEAKQEAEEQAAIEKANETMLADAKVLYINQCQSCHGEKGDKTKGNSKLKNISQKDMEQALRDYELGISEEKRSSIYGPAHINFLNNSSIKGIKAYLDSIQ
;
A
#
# COMPACT_ATOMS: atom_id res chain seq x y z
N MET A 1 -26.49 76.60 -8.99
CA MET A 1 -27.44 75.46 -9.09
C MET A 1 -26.95 74.51 -10.17
N LYS A 2 -26.37 73.37 -9.80
CA LYS A 2 -25.79 72.38 -10.73
C LYS A 2 -26.78 71.21 -10.82
N LYS A 3 -27.41 71.04 -11.99
CA LYS A 3 -28.31 69.91 -12.27
C LYS A 3 -27.46 68.71 -12.66
N ILE A 4 -27.49 67.66 -11.86
CA ILE A 4 -26.91 66.35 -12.15
C ILE A 4 -28.02 65.52 -12.79
N ILE A 5 -27.88 65.18 -14.07
CA ILE A 5 -28.75 64.20 -14.74
C ILE A 5 -28.07 62.85 -14.55
N ALA A 6 -28.66 62.01 -13.70
CA ALA A 6 -28.28 60.63 -13.51
C ALA A 6 -28.84 59.80 -14.69
N SER A 7 -27.95 59.31 -15.56
CA SER A 7 -28.30 58.31 -16.57
C SER A 7 -28.25 56.93 -15.92
N CYS A 8 -29.42 56.29 -15.83
CA CYS A 8 -29.59 54.95 -15.26
C CYS A 8 -29.13 53.89 -16.28
N ALA A 9 -28.23 53.01 -15.83
CA ALA A 9 -27.70 51.90 -16.60
C ALA A 9 -28.76 50.82 -16.84
N LEU A 10 -28.84 50.32 -18.08
CA LEU A 10 -29.39 49.00 -18.40
C LEU A 10 -28.24 48.17 -18.97
N LEU A 11 -27.47 47.53 -18.09
CA LEU A 11 -26.68 46.37 -18.45
C LEU A 11 -27.63 45.17 -18.44
N CYS A 12 -28.01 44.67 -19.61
CA CYS A 12 -28.51 43.31 -19.75
C CYS A 12 -27.40 42.36 -19.33
N GLY A 13 -27.52 41.77 -18.14
CA GLY A 13 -26.69 40.62 -17.75
C GLY A 13 -27.09 39.42 -18.59
N ALA A 14 -26.25 39.00 -19.53
CA ALA A 14 -26.33 37.66 -20.08
C ALA A 14 -25.98 36.70 -18.93
N SER A 15 -26.98 35.97 -18.43
CA SER A 15 -26.73 34.85 -17.53
C SER A 15 -25.87 33.84 -18.30
N LEU A 16 -24.62 33.67 -17.86
CA LEU A 16 -23.79 32.54 -18.27
C LEU A 16 -24.46 31.29 -17.68
N LEU A 17 -25.17 30.54 -18.52
CA LEU A 17 -25.66 29.22 -18.15
C LEU A 17 -24.65 28.21 -18.71
N ALA A 18 -24.14 27.33 -17.84
CA ALA A 18 -23.32 26.21 -18.27
C ALA A 18 -24.15 25.29 -19.18
N ASP A 19 -23.74 25.15 -20.45
CA ASP A 19 -24.40 24.29 -21.41
C ASP A 19 -24.12 22.84 -21.05
N THR A 20 -25.14 21.98 -21.12
CA THR A 20 -25.00 20.52 -20.91
C THR A 20 -25.35 19.78 -22.20
N THR A 21 -24.54 18.79 -22.57
CA THR A 21 -24.79 17.93 -23.74
C THR A 21 -24.49 16.48 -23.42
N MET A 22 -25.21 15.56 -24.07
CA MET A 22 -25.01 14.13 -23.94
C MET A 22 -24.41 13.55 -25.23
N CYS A 23 -23.39 12.73 -25.09
CA CYS A 23 -22.73 12.03 -26.20
C CYS A 23 -22.65 10.54 -25.92
N PHE A 24 -22.88 9.69 -26.92
CA PHE A 24 -22.94 8.24 -26.70
C PHE A 24 -22.32 7.43 -27.84
N LYS A 25 -21.96 6.19 -27.53
CA LYS A 25 -21.53 5.18 -28.50
C LYS A 25 -22.07 3.83 -28.07
N GLU A 26 -22.68 3.12 -29.01
CA GLU A 26 -23.15 1.75 -28.79
C GLU A 26 -22.20 0.76 -29.46
N ASN A 27 -22.16 -0.47 -28.95
CA ASN A 27 -21.42 -1.60 -29.53
C ASN A 27 -19.92 -1.33 -29.75
N HIS A 28 -19.27 -0.55 -28.88
CA HIS A 28 -17.83 -0.32 -28.91
C HIS A 28 -17.11 -1.28 -27.93
N PRO A 29 -16.30 -2.24 -28.43
CA PRO A 29 -15.79 -3.34 -27.60
C PRO A 29 -14.64 -2.95 -26.67
N SER A 30 -14.02 -1.78 -26.87
CA SER A 30 -12.76 -1.42 -26.23
C SER A 30 -12.91 -0.17 -25.37
N MET A 31 -12.65 -0.31 -24.07
CA MET A 31 -12.62 0.83 -23.17
C MET A 31 -11.42 1.74 -23.39
N ALA A 32 -10.31 1.21 -23.91
CA ALA A 32 -9.11 2.00 -24.15
C ALA A 32 -9.28 3.02 -25.29
N THR A 33 -10.25 2.82 -26.18
CA THR A 33 -10.41 3.61 -27.40
C THR A 33 -11.69 4.45 -27.43
N ILE A 34 -12.55 4.37 -26.41
CA ILE A 34 -13.85 5.04 -26.44
C ILE A 34 -13.73 6.57 -26.48
N GLU A 35 -12.69 7.15 -25.88
CA GLU A 35 -12.51 8.61 -25.85
C GLU A 35 -11.87 9.18 -27.14
N THR A 36 -11.36 8.32 -28.02
CA THR A 36 -10.67 8.70 -29.26
C THR A 36 -11.53 8.48 -30.51
N VAL A 37 -12.65 7.75 -30.41
CA VAL A 37 -13.59 7.58 -31.53
C VAL A 37 -14.68 8.64 -31.54
N PRO A 38 -15.29 8.99 -32.68
CA PRO A 38 -16.43 9.89 -32.71
C PRO A 38 -17.67 9.31 -32.01
N LEU A 39 -18.29 10.13 -31.15
CA LEU A 39 -19.53 9.81 -30.44
C LEU A 39 -20.74 10.45 -31.13
N ASN A 40 -21.88 9.78 -31.02
CA ASN A 40 -23.18 10.28 -31.47
C ASN A 40 -23.84 11.14 -30.39
N GLY A 41 -24.92 11.83 -30.75
CA GLY A 41 -25.71 12.61 -29.80
C GLY A 41 -25.16 14.02 -29.54
N GLY A 42 -26.09 14.90 -29.17
CA GLY A 42 -25.81 16.28 -28.74
C GLY A 42 -24.76 17.01 -29.60
N ALA A 43 -23.86 17.70 -28.94
CA ALA A 43 -22.77 18.45 -29.56
C ALA A 43 -21.68 17.56 -30.21
N CYS A 44 -21.60 16.26 -29.90
CA CYS A 44 -20.65 15.36 -30.54
C CYS A 44 -21.06 15.03 -31.98
N GLY A 45 -22.36 14.87 -32.24
CA GLY A 45 -22.95 14.84 -33.59
C GLY A 45 -22.40 13.77 -34.55
N GLY A 46 -21.79 12.70 -34.03
CA GLY A 46 -21.12 11.67 -34.82
C GLY A 46 -19.75 12.09 -35.39
N LYS A 47 -19.25 13.27 -35.01
CA LYS A 47 -18.04 13.89 -35.58
C LYS A 47 -16.92 14.06 -34.58
N TYR A 48 -17.24 14.31 -33.32
CA TYR A 48 -16.27 14.62 -32.28
C TYR A 48 -16.15 13.48 -31.28
N SER A 49 -14.92 13.15 -30.90
CA SER A 49 -14.64 12.27 -29.77
C SER A 49 -14.69 13.04 -28.45
N ILE A 50 -14.65 12.33 -27.32
CA ILE A 50 -14.54 12.98 -26.00
C ILE A 50 -13.28 13.85 -25.91
N ASN A 51 -12.16 13.42 -26.49
CA ASN A 51 -10.94 14.22 -26.55
C ASN A 51 -11.11 15.49 -27.41
N ASP A 52 -11.86 15.44 -28.50
CA ASP A 52 -12.17 16.63 -29.29
C ASP A 52 -13.08 17.59 -28.52
N MET A 53 -14.05 17.04 -27.78
CA MET A 53 -14.94 17.83 -26.92
C MET A 53 -14.17 18.54 -25.81
N LYS A 54 -13.23 17.85 -25.16
CA LYS A 54 -12.31 18.45 -24.16
C LYS A 54 -11.51 19.61 -24.75
N LYS A 55 -10.97 19.45 -25.97
CA LYS A 55 -10.27 20.53 -26.69
C LYS A 55 -11.18 21.71 -27.04
N LYS A 56 -12.49 21.48 -27.16
CA LYS A 56 -13.52 22.51 -27.41
C LYS A 56 -14.06 23.15 -26.13
N GLY A 57 -13.49 22.85 -24.97
CA GLY A 57 -13.88 23.45 -23.68
C GLY A 57 -15.01 22.73 -22.94
N TRP A 58 -15.40 21.53 -23.39
CA TRP A 58 -16.34 20.69 -22.66
C TRP A 58 -15.61 19.84 -21.61
N VAL A 59 -16.23 19.65 -20.45
CA VAL A 59 -15.73 18.80 -19.37
C VAL A 59 -16.70 17.63 -19.18
N VAL A 60 -16.16 16.44 -18.93
CA VAL A 60 -16.97 15.26 -18.59
C VAL A 60 -17.52 15.44 -17.18
N ASP A 61 -18.84 15.49 -17.07
CA ASP A 61 -19.58 15.57 -15.81
C ASP A 61 -19.92 14.17 -15.27
N ASP A 62 -20.34 13.26 -16.15
CA ASP A 62 -20.68 11.87 -15.80
C ASP A 62 -20.48 10.92 -16.98
N ILE A 63 -20.34 9.61 -16.69
CA ILE A 63 -20.31 8.53 -17.67
C ILE A 63 -21.13 7.32 -17.20
N LYS A 64 -22.02 6.82 -18.06
CA LYS A 64 -22.75 5.57 -17.86
C LYS A 64 -22.26 4.51 -18.83
N ILE A 65 -22.03 3.31 -18.31
CA ILE A 65 -21.50 2.16 -19.06
C ILE A 65 -22.49 0.99 -18.94
N ASN A 66 -23.00 0.51 -20.08
CA ASN A 66 -23.90 -0.62 -20.17
C ASN A 66 -23.35 -1.63 -21.19
N GLY A 67 -22.55 -2.58 -20.73
CA GLY A 67 -21.83 -3.51 -21.62
C GLY A 67 -20.86 -2.75 -22.53
N SER A 68 -21.03 -2.90 -23.86
CA SER A 68 -20.26 -2.20 -24.89
C SER A 68 -20.87 -0.86 -25.32
N SER A 69 -21.78 -0.30 -24.52
CA SER A 69 -22.40 1.01 -24.76
C SER A 69 -22.02 2.04 -23.70
N TYR A 70 -21.71 3.26 -24.13
CA TYR A 70 -21.18 4.35 -23.32
C TYR A 70 -21.99 5.62 -23.54
N ILE A 71 -22.35 6.30 -22.46
CA ILE A 71 -23.06 7.58 -22.48
C ILE A 71 -22.31 8.56 -21.59
N TYR A 72 -21.80 9.63 -22.18
CA TYR A 72 -21.13 10.74 -21.52
C TYR A 72 -22.08 11.92 -21.37
N ILE A 73 -22.08 12.53 -20.20
CA ILE A 73 -22.69 13.84 -19.94
C ILE A 73 -21.55 14.85 -19.87
N LEU A 74 -21.62 15.88 -20.71
CA LEU A 74 -20.60 16.93 -20.84
C LEU A 74 -21.21 18.27 -20.44
N LYS A 75 -20.40 19.13 -19.81
CA LYS A 75 -20.77 20.51 -19.48
C LYS A 75 -19.71 21.50 -19.95
N THR A 76 -20.10 22.70 -20.38
CA THR A 76 -19.15 23.81 -20.55
C THR A 76 -18.83 24.40 -19.18
N GLN A 77 -17.58 24.79 -18.94
CA GLN A 77 -17.23 25.49 -17.71
C GLN A 77 -17.78 26.92 -17.77
N ASP A 78 -18.39 27.39 -16.69
CA ASP A 78 -18.57 28.82 -16.48
C ASP A 78 -17.20 29.48 -16.52
N HIS A 79 -16.98 30.38 -17.48
CA HIS A 79 -15.79 31.23 -17.58
C HIS A 79 -15.72 32.29 -16.44
N GLY A 80 -16.11 31.93 -15.22
CA GLY A 80 -16.24 32.80 -14.04
C GLY A 80 -15.70 32.22 -12.75
N LYS A 81 -14.95 31.11 -12.79
CA LYS A 81 -14.14 30.64 -11.65
C LYS A 81 -12.79 30.14 -12.16
N THR A 82 -11.96 31.10 -12.58
CA THR A 82 -10.53 30.92 -12.44
C THR A 82 -10.25 30.57 -10.98
N MET A 83 -9.57 29.45 -10.77
CA MET A 83 -8.96 29.11 -9.48
C MET A 83 -7.91 30.17 -9.15
N ALA A 84 -8.34 31.31 -8.60
CA ALA A 84 -7.47 32.24 -7.90
C ALA A 84 -7.00 31.53 -6.62
N GLY A 85 -5.84 30.90 -6.68
CA GLY A 85 -5.24 30.27 -5.50
C GLY A 85 -4.14 29.24 -5.75
N VAL A 86 -3.89 28.81 -6.99
CA VAL A 86 -2.74 27.96 -7.29
C VAL A 86 -1.97 28.59 -8.43
N ALA A 87 -0.81 29.17 -8.10
CA ALA A 87 0.18 29.55 -9.10
C ALA A 87 0.41 28.36 -10.06
N PRO A 88 0.60 28.58 -11.36
CA PRO A 88 0.99 27.51 -12.27
C PRO A 88 2.42 27.10 -11.92
N SER A 89 2.60 26.24 -10.92
CA SER A 89 3.81 25.43 -10.84
C SER A 89 3.74 24.49 -12.04
N GLY A 90 4.52 24.81 -13.06
CA GLY A 90 4.76 23.95 -14.22
C GLY A 90 5.46 22.67 -13.78
N ILE A 91 4.69 21.74 -13.22
CA ILE A 91 5.15 20.39 -12.94
C ILE A 91 5.22 19.71 -14.31
N SER A 92 6.44 19.52 -14.81
CA SER A 92 6.67 18.80 -16.05
C SER A 92 6.22 17.34 -15.88
N GLN A 93 5.92 16.65 -16.99
CA GLN A 93 5.47 15.26 -16.94
C GLN A 93 6.47 14.36 -16.17
N GLU A 94 7.75 14.66 -16.31
CA GLU A 94 8.86 14.00 -15.61
C GLU A 94 8.79 14.22 -14.10
N GLN A 95 8.35 15.40 -13.67
CA GLN A 95 8.23 15.75 -12.26
C GLN A 95 6.99 15.09 -11.61
N MET A 96 5.95 14.80 -12.40
CA MET A 96 4.84 13.96 -11.96
C MET A 96 5.23 12.49 -11.84
N GLU A 97 5.94 11.96 -12.85
CA GLU A 97 6.44 10.57 -12.84
C GLU A 97 7.39 10.31 -11.66
N ALA A 98 8.31 11.24 -11.38
CA ALA A 98 9.21 11.17 -10.23
C ALA A 98 8.45 11.16 -8.89
N ASN A 99 7.41 12.00 -8.74
CA ASN A 99 6.60 12.04 -7.53
C ASN A 99 5.78 10.74 -7.33
N ILE A 100 5.31 10.12 -8.41
CA ILE A 100 4.60 8.84 -8.35
C ILE A 100 5.58 7.74 -7.93
N LEU A 101 6.76 7.67 -8.54
CA LEU A 101 7.78 6.67 -8.21
C LEU A 101 8.22 6.79 -6.75
N ALA A 102 8.56 7.99 -6.28
CA ALA A 102 8.95 8.22 -4.89
C ALA A 102 7.87 7.80 -3.89
N LYS A 103 6.59 8.01 -4.22
CA LYS A 103 5.47 7.59 -3.37
C LYS A 103 5.28 6.07 -3.37
N LEU A 104 5.58 5.39 -4.47
CA LEU A 104 5.54 3.93 -4.55
C LEU A 104 6.69 3.30 -3.78
N GLU A 105 7.91 3.83 -3.90
CA GLU A 105 9.09 3.37 -3.15
C GLU A 105 8.88 3.56 -1.65
N ALA A 106 8.47 4.75 -1.20
CA ALA A 106 8.18 5.00 0.21
C ALA A 106 7.07 4.09 0.77
N LYS A 107 6.06 3.76 -0.06
CA LYS A 107 5.01 2.80 0.32
C LYS A 107 5.56 1.37 0.44
N GLN A 108 6.40 0.95 -0.51
CA GLN A 108 7.04 -0.38 -0.48
C GLN A 108 7.95 -0.52 0.75
N GLU A 109 8.78 0.47 1.05
CA GLU A 109 9.65 0.49 2.23
C GLU A 109 8.84 0.41 3.53
N ALA A 110 7.74 1.16 3.63
CA ALA A 110 6.85 1.12 4.80
C ALA A 110 6.17 -0.25 4.96
N GLU A 111 5.70 -0.86 3.86
CA GLU A 111 5.09 -2.19 3.87
C GLU A 111 6.10 -3.29 4.22
N GLU A 112 7.35 -3.19 3.73
CA GLU A 112 8.43 -4.12 4.07
C GLU A 112 8.82 -4.01 5.56
N GLN A 113 8.97 -2.79 6.08
CA GLN A 113 9.24 -2.56 7.50
C GLN A 113 8.13 -3.12 8.39
N ALA A 114 6.87 -2.87 8.04
CA ALA A 114 5.71 -3.42 8.76
C ALA A 114 5.67 -4.95 8.69
N ALA A 115 6.04 -5.55 7.56
CA ALA A 115 6.13 -7.01 7.42
C ALA A 115 7.25 -7.60 8.29
N ILE A 116 8.41 -6.96 8.35
CA ILE A 116 9.54 -7.37 9.21
C ILE A 116 9.15 -7.27 10.68
N GLU A 117 8.53 -6.17 11.10
CA GLU A 117 8.07 -5.98 12.48
C GLU A 117 7.07 -7.06 12.88
N LYS A 118 6.04 -7.28 12.06
CA LYS A 118 5.05 -8.35 12.29
C LYS A 118 5.69 -9.74 12.32
N ALA A 119 6.66 -10.01 11.46
CA ALA A 119 7.39 -11.28 11.45
C ALA A 119 8.21 -11.47 12.75
N ASN A 120 8.84 -10.40 13.25
CA ASN A 120 9.58 -10.44 14.52
C ASN A 120 8.65 -10.64 15.72
N GLU A 121 7.48 -9.97 15.74
CA GLU A 121 6.46 -10.18 16.78
C GLU A 121 5.95 -11.61 16.80
N THR A 122 5.62 -12.14 15.61
CA THR A 122 5.14 -13.53 15.46
C THR A 122 6.22 -14.52 15.91
N MET A 123 7.48 -14.30 15.49
CA MET A 123 8.62 -15.11 15.91
C MET A 123 8.81 -15.09 17.43
N LEU A 124 8.69 -13.94 18.09
CA LEU A 124 8.81 -13.84 19.55
C LEU A 124 7.66 -14.56 20.27
N ALA A 125 6.43 -14.43 19.76
CA ALA A 125 5.27 -15.13 20.31
C ALA A 125 5.43 -16.66 20.20
N ASP A 126 5.82 -17.16 19.03
CA ASP A 126 6.06 -18.59 18.79
C ASP A 126 7.22 -19.11 19.63
N ALA A 127 8.31 -18.33 19.74
CA ALA A 127 9.46 -18.68 20.56
C ALA A 127 9.12 -18.78 22.04
N LYS A 128 8.29 -17.86 22.56
CA LYS A 128 7.79 -17.92 23.94
C LYS A 128 6.99 -19.20 24.17
N VAL A 129 6.04 -19.52 23.28
CA VAL A 129 5.21 -20.73 23.38
C VAL A 129 6.09 -21.98 23.34
N LEU A 130 7.03 -22.04 22.41
CA LEU A 130 7.97 -23.15 22.28
C LEU A 130 8.83 -23.31 23.53
N TYR A 131 9.36 -22.21 24.08
CA TYR A 131 10.17 -22.23 25.28
C TYR A 131 9.40 -22.76 26.49
N ILE A 132 8.20 -22.24 26.74
CA ILE A 132 7.36 -22.65 27.87
C ILE A 132 7.02 -24.15 27.77
N ASN A 133 6.66 -24.61 26.58
CA ASN A 133 6.18 -25.98 26.39
C ASN A 133 7.32 -27.01 26.36
N GLN A 134 8.46 -26.69 25.77
CA GLN A 134 9.53 -27.66 25.50
C GLN A 134 10.78 -27.49 26.36
N CYS A 135 11.05 -26.28 26.87
CA CYS A 135 12.35 -25.95 27.47
C CYS A 135 12.26 -25.63 28.97
N GLN A 136 11.22 -24.92 29.40
CA GLN A 136 11.11 -24.33 30.73
C GLN A 136 11.17 -25.36 31.87
N SER A 137 10.57 -26.54 31.70
CA SER A 137 10.56 -27.59 32.73
C SER A 137 11.97 -28.00 33.16
N CYS A 138 12.90 -28.05 32.21
CA CYS A 138 14.30 -28.39 32.42
C CYS A 138 15.18 -27.19 32.71
N HIS A 139 14.98 -26.07 32.00
CA HIS A 139 15.89 -24.92 32.01
C HIS A 139 15.46 -23.76 32.91
N GLY A 140 14.29 -23.84 33.54
CA GLY A 140 13.77 -22.80 34.43
C GLY A 140 12.93 -21.77 33.68
N GLU A 141 12.26 -20.89 34.42
CA GLU A 141 11.36 -19.87 33.85
C GLU A 141 12.14 -18.83 33.02
N LYS A 142 13.37 -18.55 33.42
CA LYS A 142 14.25 -17.56 32.77
C LYS A 142 15.52 -18.17 32.20
N GLY A 143 15.52 -19.47 31.91
CA GLY A 143 16.73 -20.18 31.46
C GLY A 143 17.83 -20.21 32.51
N ASP A 144 17.45 -20.13 33.78
CA ASP A 144 18.30 -19.91 34.94
C ASP A 144 18.71 -21.19 35.69
N LYS A 145 18.06 -22.32 35.37
CA LYS A 145 18.47 -23.64 35.87
C LYS A 145 19.65 -24.16 35.05
N THR A 146 20.68 -24.61 35.76
CA THR A 146 21.84 -25.25 35.15
C THR A 146 21.46 -26.64 34.64
N LYS A 147 21.74 -26.91 33.36
CA LYS A 147 21.69 -28.25 32.77
C LYS A 147 23.00 -28.49 32.02
N GLY A 148 23.66 -29.61 32.33
CA GLY A 148 25.08 -29.78 31.99
C GLY A 148 25.92 -28.75 32.74
N ASN A 149 26.73 -27.96 32.02
CA ASN A 149 27.68 -27.00 32.60
C ASN A 149 27.24 -25.53 32.44
N SER A 150 26.02 -25.25 31.98
CA SER A 150 25.61 -23.88 31.66
C SER A 150 24.12 -23.61 31.90
N LYS A 151 23.79 -22.33 32.01
CA LYS A 151 22.41 -21.80 32.07
C LYS A 151 22.09 -21.24 30.69
N LEU A 152 20.93 -21.56 30.10
CA LEU A 152 20.59 -21.10 28.75
C LEU A 152 20.67 -19.58 28.61
N LYS A 153 20.30 -18.86 29.66
CA LYS A 153 20.32 -17.40 29.69
C LYS A 153 21.72 -16.78 29.49
N ASN A 154 22.79 -17.56 29.72
CA ASN A 154 24.18 -17.12 29.58
C ASN A 154 24.87 -17.66 28.32
N ILE A 155 24.19 -18.45 27.49
CA ILE A 155 24.77 -19.08 26.28
C ILE A 155 24.49 -18.18 25.08
N SER A 156 25.45 -18.00 24.19
CA SER A 156 25.24 -17.23 22.95
C SER A 156 24.30 -17.96 21.99
N GLN A 157 23.63 -17.24 21.07
CA GLN A 157 22.81 -17.87 20.03
C GLN A 157 23.64 -18.90 19.23
N LYS A 158 24.88 -18.53 18.85
CA LYS A 158 25.78 -19.40 18.09
C LYS A 158 26.10 -20.70 18.82
N ASP A 159 26.33 -20.62 20.12
CA ASP A 159 26.63 -21.81 20.93
C ASP A 159 25.39 -22.69 21.12
N MET A 160 24.18 -22.10 21.20
CA MET A 160 22.93 -22.86 21.17
C MET A 160 22.75 -23.61 19.85
N GLU A 161 22.98 -22.95 18.72
CA GLU A 161 22.91 -23.57 17.38
C GLU A 161 23.96 -24.68 17.23
N GLN A 162 25.17 -24.47 17.76
CA GLN A 162 26.19 -25.50 17.76
C GLN A 162 25.75 -26.70 18.62
N ALA A 163 25.20 -26.47 19.80
CA ALA A 163 24.72 -27.54 20.67
C ALA A 163 23.60 -28.37 20.00
N LEU A 164 22.70 -27.74 19.22
CA LEU A 164 21.70 -28.47 18.44
C LEU A 164 22.34 -29.33 17.36
N ARG A 165 23.29 -28.78 16.58
CA ARG A 165 24.04 -29.55 15.58
C ARG A 165 24.75 -30.75 16.20
N ASP A 166 25.30 -30.58 17.40
CA ASP A 166 25.97 -31.66 18.11
C ASP A 166 25.02 -32.81 18.49
N TYR A 167 23.76 -32.49 18.81
CA TYR A 167 22.71 -33.50 18.99
C TYR A 167 22.31 -34.17 17.67
N GLU A 168 22.11 -33.39 16.60
CA GLU A 168 21.74 -33.92 15.27
C GLU A 168 22.79 -34.89 14.72
N LEU A 169 24.06 -34.54 14.87
CA LEU A 169 25.19 -35.32 14.35
C LEU A 169 25.65 -36.42 15.32
N GLY A 170 25.16 -36.44 16.57
CA GLY A 170 25.56 -37.43 17.57
C GLY A 170 27.07 -37.48 17.80
N ILE A 171 27.71 -36.30 17.90
CA ILE A 171 29.18 -36.13 17.88
C ILE A 171 29.86 -36.68 19.14
N SER A 172 29.09 -37.09 20.16
CA SER A 172 29.59 -37.85 21.30
C SER A 172 28.64 -39.00 21.67
N GLU A 173 29.16 -40.01 22.37
CA GLU A 173 28.35 -41.12 22.89
C GLU A 173 27.24 -40.62 23.85
N GLU A 174 27.53 -39.58 24.62
CA GLU A 174 26.55 -38.90 25.49
C GLU A 174 25.41 -38.29 24.67
N LYS A 175 25.73 -37.63 23.54
CA LYS A 175 24.73 -36.99 22.67
C LYS A 175 23.93 -38.01 21.86
N ARG A 176 24.61 -39.05 21.35
CA ARG A 176 23.99 -40.14 20.59
C ARG A 176 23.05 -41.00 21.45
N SER A 177 23.41 -41.21 22.71
CA SER A 177 22.62 -41.99 23.68
C SER A 177 21.73 -41.11 24.57
N SER A 178 21.66 -39.80 24.31
CA SER A 178 20.92 -38.88 25.16
C SER A 178 19.42 -39.11 25.03
N ILE A 179 18.77 -39.44 26.14
CA ILE A 179 17.30 -39.44 26.21
C ILE A 179 16.69 -38.07 25.91
N TYR A 180 17.49 -37.00 25.99
CA TYR A 180 17.08 -35.63 25.70
C TYR A 180 17.30 -35.24 24.23
N GLY A 181 18.03 -36.05 23.44
CA GLY A 181 18.30 -35.78 22.03
C GLY A 181 17.03 -35.49 21.22
N PRO A 182 15.98 -36.34 21.30
CA PRO A 182 14.73 -36.11 20.59
C PRO A 182 14.03 -34.79 20.95
N ALA A 183 14.10 -34.36 22.21
CA ALA A 183 13.50 -33.09 22.64
C ALA A 183 14.19 -31.86 22.01
N HIS A 184 15.47 -31.98 21.65
CA HIS A 184 16.19 -30.91 20.95
C HIS A 184 15.97 -31.01 19.43
N ILE A 185 16.13 -32.21 18.85
CA ILE A 185 16.13 -32.38 17.39
C ILE A 185 14.73 -32.26 16.78
N ASN A 186 13.68 -32.72 17.47
CA ASN A 186 12.32 -32.73 16.89
C ASN A 186 11.61 -31.38 16.97
N PHE A 187 12.03 -30.51 17.88
CA PHE A 187 11.32 -29.26 18.19
C PHE A 187 12.13 -28.01 17.92
N LEU A 188 13.45 -28.14 17.68
CA LEU A 188 14.34 -27.00 17.47
C LEU A 188 14.95 -27.00 16.06
N ASN A 189 15.19 -25.80 15.56
CA ASN A 189 16.00 -25.51 14.39
C ASN A 189 16.68 -24.14 14.60
N ASN A 190 17.50 -23.68 13.66
CA ASN A 190 18.21 -22.40 13.80
C ASN A 190 17.25 -21.20 13.98
N SER A 191 16.10 -21.18 13.30
CA SER A 191 15.12 -20.10 13.44
C SER A 191 14.48 -20.09 14.82
N SER A 192 14.11 -21.27 15.34
CA SER A 192 13.53 -21.37 16.67
C SER A 192 14.54 -21.05 17.77
N ILE A 193 15.83 -21.41 17.60
CA ILE A 193 16.90 -21.04 18.53
C ILE A 193 17.09 -19.53 18.57
N LYS A 194 17.12 -18.86 17.41
CA LYS A 194 17.18 -17.39 17.34
C LYS A 194 16.01 -16.77 18.10
N GLY A 195 14.79 -17.25 17.85
CA GLY A 195 13.60 -16.80 18.55
C GLY A 195 13.67 -17.02 20.07
N ILE A 196 14.06 -18.22 20.51
CA ILE A 196 14.19 -18.55 21.94
C ILE A 196 15.24 -17.67 22.62
N LYS A 197 16.39 -17.42 21.97
CA LYS A 197 17.42 -16.54 22.52
C LYS A 197 16.91 -15.11 22.66
N ALA A 198 16.25 -14.58 21.63
CA ALA A 198 15.64 -13.24 21.69
C ALA A 198 14.58 -13.14 22.79
N TYR A 199 13.74 -14.18 22.95
CA TYR A 199 12.76 -14.25 24.03
C TYR A 199 13.42 -14.26 25.41
N LEU A 200 14.42 -15.13 25.62
CA LEU A 200 15.15 -15.19 26.89
C LEU A 200 15.82 -13.85 27.24
N ASP A 201 16.41 -13.17 26.25
CA ASP A 201 17.01 -11.84 26.44
C ASP A 201 15.99 -10.76 26.81
N SER A 202 14.76 -10.87 26.29
CA SER A 202 13.69 -9.93 26.60
C SER A 202 13.14 -10.05 28.03
N ILE A 203 13.42 -11.14 28.76
CA ILE A 203 12.87 -11.43 30.09
C ILE A 203 13.93 -11.49 31.22
N GLN A 204 15.19 -11.16 30.90
CA GLN A 204 16.28 -11.15 31.87
C GLN A 204 16.19 -9.98 32.84
#